data_AF-A0A6P1HI05-F1
#
_entry.id   AF-A0A6P1HI05-F1
#
_cell.length_a   1.000
_cell.length_b   1.000
_cell.length_c   1.000
_cell.angle_alpha   90.00
_cell.angle_beta   90.00
_cell.angle_gamma   90.00
#
_symmetry.space_group_name_H-M   'P 1'
#
loop_
_entity.id
_entity.type
_entity.pdbx_description
1 polymer ?
#
loop_
_entity_poly.entity_id
_entity_poly.type
_entity_poly.pdbx_seq_one_letter_code
_entity_poly.pdbx_strand_id
1 'polypeptide(L)'
;MRLTKDVVQKLLDMNEGFEKTTYSRDRNFKATYHYLIKGGKLLVRSKGKTSWSDSNFDNTKVANLEQTRNFLRKAIDVLKTEGIK
;
A
#
# COMPACT_ATOMS: atom_id res chain seq x y z
N MET A 1 12.13 -14.09 -5.35
CA MET A 1 12.69 -13.09 -4.40
C MET A 1 12.11 -13.28 -3.00
N ARG A 2 12.95 -13.48 -1.98
CA ARG A 2 12.51 -13.57 -0.57
C ARG A 2 12.52 -12.18 0.05
N LEU A 3 11.35 -11.66 0.40
CA LEU A 3 11.21 -10.35 1.04
C LEU A 3 11.55 -10.44 2.54
N THR A 4 12.84 -10.47 2.88
CA THR A 4 13.31 -10.35 4.26
C THR A 4 13.05 -8.94 4.81
N LYS A 5 13.16 -8.74 6.13
CA LYS A 5 12.96 -7.42 6.75
C LYS A 5 13.90 -6.36 6.16
N ASP A 6 15.16 -6.75 5.91
CA ASP A 6 16.19 -5.90 5.33
C ASP A 6 15.84 -5.47 3.89
N VAL A 7 15.47 -6.44 3.04
CA VAL A 7 15.07 -6.19 1.64
C VAL A 7 13.82 -5.30 1.57
N VAL A 8 12.85 -5.52 2.48
CA VAL A 8 11.65 -4.66 2.59
C VAL A 8 12.04 -3.23 2.91
N GLN A 9 12.95 -3.02 3.87
CA GLN A 9 13.40 -1.68 4.23
C GLN A 9 14.10 -1.01 3.05
N LYS A 10 15.07 -1.71 2.42
CA LYS A 10 15.77 -1.21 1.23
C LYS A 10 14.82 -0.83 0.10
N LEU A 11 13.77 -1.62 -0.14
CA LEU A 11 12.74 -1.30 -1.13
C LEU A 11 11.95 -0.03 -0.78
N LEU A 12 11.62 0.18 0.49
CA LEU A 12 10.93 1.39 0.93
C LEU A 12 11.81 2.63 0.75
N ASP A 13 13.07 2.54 1.16
CA ASP A 13 14.04 3.63 1.02
C ASP A 13 14.32 3.96 -0.46
N MET A 14 14.45 2.94 -1.32
CA MET A 14 14.64 3.14 -2.77
C MET A 14 13.40 3.74 -3.48
N ASN A 15 12.21 3.51 -2.94
CA ASN A 15 10.94 3.95 -3.53
C ASN A 15 10.31 5.09 -2.71
N GLU A 16 11.13 5.93 -2.08
CA GLU A 16 10.63 7.09 -1.36
C GLU A 16 9.86 8.05 -2.29
N GLY A 17 8.67 8.47 -1.85
CA GLY A 17 7.75 9.28 -2.66
C GLY A 17 6.88 8.46 -3.62
N PHE A 18 7.00 7.13 -3.65
CA PHE A 18 6.13 6.29 -4.48
C PHE A 18 4.68 6.38 -4.00
N GLU A 19 3.80 6.68 -4.94
CA GLU A 19 2.36 6.70 -4.74
C GLU A 19 1.67 5.66 -5.64
N LYS A 20 0.69 4.97 -5.08
CA LYS A 20 -0.17 4.07 -5.85
C LYS A 20 -1.59 4.19 -5.35
N THR A 21 -2.51 4.41 -6.27
CA THR A 21 -3.93 4.41 -5.98
C THR A 21 -4.55 3.14 -6.56
N THR A 22 -5.30 2.42 -5.74
CA THR A 22 -6.06 1.24 -6.14
C THR A 22 -7.52 1.45 -5.82
N TYR A 23 -8.39 0.94 -6.67
CA TYR A 23 -9.82 1.07 -6.53
C TYR A 23 -10.48 -0.31 -6.44
N SER A 24 -11.36 -0.49 -5.47
CA SER A 24 -12.15 -1.69 -5.28
C SER A 24 -13.63 -1.32 -5.34
N ARG A 25 -14.39 -2.04 -6.15
CA ARG A 25 -15.83 -1.85 -6.29
C ARG A 25 -16.54 -3.19 -6.31
N ASP A 26 -17.48 -3.34 -5.41
CA ASP A 26 -18.47 -4.39 -5.38
C ASP A 26 -19.86 -3.79 -5.42
N ARG A 27 -20.88 -4.64 -5.48
CA ARG A 27 -22.30 -4.23 -5.54
C ARG A 27 -22.67 -3.26 -4.41
N ASN A 28 -22.09 -3.48 -3.23
CA ASN A 28 -22.43 -2.76 -1.99
C ASN A 28 -21.23 -2.05 -1.33
N PHE A 29 -20.10 -1.96 -2.02
CA PHE A 29 -18.87 -1.45 -1.43
C PHE A 29 -18.06 -0.71 -2.49
N LYS A 30 -17.65 0.51 -2.17
CA LYS A 30 -16.74 1.29 -3.01
C LYS A 30 -15.63 1.80 -2.13
N ALA A 31 -14.39 1.41 -2.41
CA ALA A 31 -13.23 1.88 -1.68
C ALA A 31 -12.09 2.26 -2.62
N THR A 32 -11.46 3.37 -2.30
CA THR A 32 -10.21 3.84 -2.86
C THR A 32 -9.12 3.67 -1.81
N TYR A 33 -8.05 3.00 -2.18
CA TYR A 33 -6.87 2.79 -1.35
C TYR A 33 -5.72 3.59 -1.94
N HIS A 34 -5.20 4.53 -1.17
CA HIS A 34 -4.01 5.29 -1.50
C HIS A 34 -2.84 4.75 -0.69
N TYR A 35 -1.79 4.33 -1.39
CA TYR A 35 -0.54 3.85 -0.82
C TYR A 35 0.54 4.89 -1.08
N LEU A 36 1.24 5.30 -0.03
CA LEU A 36 2.33 6.27 -0.10
C LEU A 36 3.53 5.72 0.67
N ILE A 37 4.69 5.66 0.03
CA ILE A 37 5.96 5.32 0.70
C ILE A 37 6.64 6.62 1.10
N LYS A 38 6.86 6.81 2.40
CA LYS A 38 7.51 8.03 2.94
C LYS A 38 8.25 7.73 4.24
N GLY A 39 9.51 8.15 4.33
CA GLY A 39 10.33 8.00 5.54
C GLY A 39 10.55 6.54 5.91
N GLY A 40 10.82 5.69 4.92
CA GLY A 40 11.02 4.25 5.11
C GLY A 40 9.77 3.50 5.61
N LYS A 41 8.57 4.09 5.50
CA LYS A 41 7.30 3.49 5.93
C LYS A 41 6.26 3.55 4.82
N LEU A 42 5.36 2.57 4.81
CA LEU A 42 4.21 2.54 3.93
C LEU A 42 2.99 3.13 4.66
N LEU A 43 2.47 4.25 4.18
CA LEU A 43 1.22 4.85 4.59
C LEU A 43 0.10 4.33 3.71
N VAL A 44 -0.99 3.90 4.34
CA VAL A 44 -2.18 3.40 3.65
C VAL A 44 -3.37 4.21 4.10
N ARG A 45 -3.97 4.92 3.15
CA ARG A 45 -5.26 5.59 3.34
C ARG A 45 -6.35 4.85 2.59
N SER A 46 -7.38 4.44 3.29
CA SER A 46 -8.57 3.81 2.73
C SER A 46 -9.75 4.73 2.88
N LYS A 47 -10.32 5.15 1.76
CA LYS A 47 -11.50 6.01 1.69
C LYS A 47 -12.59 5.30 0.94
N GLY A 48 -13.80 5.23 1.48
CA GLY A 48 -14.87 4.53 0.80
C GLY A 48 -16.23 4.74 1.41
N LYS A 49 -17.20 4.07 0.81
CA LYS A 49 -18.56 3.97 1.32
C LYS A 49 -19.07 2.56 1.17
N THR A 50 -19.85 2.12 2.15
CA THR A 50 -20.63 0.88 2.06
C THR A 50 -22.09 1.21 1.73
N SER A 51 -22.92 0.20 1.44
CA SER A 51 -24.36 0.38 1.13
C SER A 51 -25.23 0.86 2.29
N TRP A 52 -24.64 1.13 3.47
CA TRP A 52 -25.38 1.74 4.56
C TRP A 52 -25.32 3.26 4.48
N SER A 53 -26.47 3.89 4.78
CA SER A 53 -26.76 5.30 4.50
C SER A 53 -25.79 6.29 5.15
N ASP A 54 -25.02 5.88 6.17
CA ASP A 54 -24.02 6.69 6.87
C ASP A 54 -22.62 6.07 6.88
N SER A 55 -22.39 5.01 6.11
CA SER A 55 -21.15 4.22 6.19
C SER A 55 -20.05 4.73 5.26
N ASN A 56 -19.74 6.02 5.36
CA ASN A 56 -18.51 6.56 4.78
C ASN A 56 -17.35 6.32 5.75
N PHE A 57 -16.21 5.88 5.23
CA PHE A 57 -15.00 5.75 6.03
C PHE A 57 -13.83 6.44 5.32
N ASP A 58 -13.00 7.12 6.11
CA ASP A 58 -11.70 7.63 5.71
C ASP A 58 -10.73 7.29 6.83
N ASN A 59 -9.88 6.31 6.60
CA ASN A 59 -8.94 5.83 7.60
C ASN A 59 -7.53 5.87 7.03
N THR A 60 -6.61 6.44 7.78
CA THR A 60 -5.19 6.48 7.43
C THR A 60 -4.40 5.76 8.49
N LYS A 61 -3.57 4.81 8.07
CA LYS A 61 -2.74 4.02 8.98
C LYS A 61 -1.35 3.79 8.39
N VAL A 62 -0.39 3.61 9.28
CA VAL A 62 0.93 3.09 8.92
C VAL A 62 0.82 1.58 8.79
N ALA A 63 1.30 1.02 7.69
CA ALA A 63 1.30 -0.41 7.48
C ALA A 63 2.38 -1.10 8.32
N ASN A 64 2.02 -2.26 8.90
CA ASN A 64 2.96 -3.14 9.58
C ASN A 64 3.85 -3.88 8.57
N LEU A 65 4.96 -4.46 9.03
CA LEU A 65 5.91 -5.19 8.18
C LEU A 65 5.23 -6.22 7.25
N GLU A 66 4.27 -7.00 7.76
CA GLU A 66 3.56 -8.00 6.97
C GLU A 66 2.68 -7.38 5.88
N GLN A 67 1.95 -6.30 6.21
CA GLN A 67 1.14 -5.57 5.24
C GLN A 67 2.00 -4.94 4.17
N THR A 68 3.12 -4.32 4.57
CA THR A 68 4.11 -3.74 3.68
C THR A 68 4.71 -4.80 2.77
N ARG A 69 5.10 -5.96 3.30
CA ARG A 69 5.59 -7.09 2.51
C ARG A 69 4.57 -7.52 1.46
N ASN A 70 3.30 -7.68 1.84
CA ASN A 70 2.25 -8.08 0.91
C ASN A 70 2.03 -7.04 -0.19
N PHE A 71 2.04 -5.75 0.17
CA PHE A 71 1.95 -4.65 -0.79
C PHE A 71 3.13 -4.67 -1.78
N LEU A 72 4.36 -4.74 -1.28
CA LEU A 72 5.57 -4.79 -2.10
C LEU A 72 5.52 -5.98 -3.06
N ARG A 73 5.04 -7.14 -2.61
CA ARG A 73 4.83 -8.33 -3.43
C ARG A 73 3.89 -8.09 -4.61
N LYS A 74 2.78 -7.39 -4.38
CA LYS A 74 1.77 -7.04 -5.41
C LYS A 74 2.23 -5.90 -6.31
N ALA A 75 3.04 -4.99 -5.79
CA ALA A 75 3.53 -3.82 -6.51
C ALA A 75 4.91 -4.03 -7.14
N ILE A 76 5.50 -5.23 -7.02
CA ILE A 76 6.88 -5.50 -7.41
C ILE A 76 7.18 -5.20 -8.87
N ASP A 77 6.18 -5.36 -9.73
CA ASP A 77 6.23 -5.09 -11.17
C ASP A 77 6.38 -3.59 -11.49
N VAL A 78 5.88 -2.72 -10.60
CA VAL A 78 5.84 -1.26 -10.79
C VAL A 78 6.88 -0.55 -9.92
N LEU A 79 7.40 -1.22 -8.89
CA LEU A 79 8.41 -0.67 -8.00
C LEU A 79 9.78 -0.67 -8.67
N LYS A 80 10.61 0.31 -8.31
CA LYS A 80 12.04 0.30 -8.65
C LYS A 80 12.69 -0.85 -7.87
N THR A 81 13.01 -1.92 -8.60
CA THR A 81 13.69 -3.13 -8.07
C THR A 81 15.11 -3.27 -8.60
N GLU A 82 15.60 -2.25 -9.32
CA GLU A 82 16.94 -2.24 -9.92
C GLU A 82 18.02 -2.53 -8.86
N GLY A 83 18.78 -3.61 -9.09
CA GLY A 83 19.89 -4.01 -8.21
C GLY A 83 19.51 -4.90 -7.03
N ILE A 84 18.26 -5.36 -6.90
CA ILE A 84 17.89 -6.36 -5.89
C ILE A 84 17.78 -7.74 -6.54
N LYS A 85 18.83 -8.55 -6.36
CA LYS A 85 18.96 -9.92 -6.89
C LYS A 85 18.42 -10.95 -5.88
#